data_AF-A0A556CR28-F1
#
_entry.id   AF-A0A556CR28-F1
#
_cell.length_a   1.000
_cell.length_b   1.000
_cell.length_c   1.000
_cell.angle_alpha   90.00
_cell.angle_beta   90.00
_cell.angle_gamma   90.00
#
_symmetry.space_group_name_H-M   'P 1'
#
loop_
_entity.id
_entity.type
_entity.pdbx_description
1 polymer ?
#
loop_
_entity_poly.entity_id
_entity_poly.type
_entity_poly.pdbx_seq_one_letter_code
_entity_poly.pdbx_strand_id
1 'polypeptide(L)'
;MYFAKLVGGKSYAVDGHNFIDGVEQAIGKDTYDYLKGNKMFEVREGEQEKAPSLSDGEKHTESALKKLPKGEQEDIIRSLTKGDLIQETKNENERIALILQLQEQEE
;
A
#
# COMPACT_ATOMS: atom_id res chain seq x y z
N MET A 1 -4.07 -3.32 -4.26
CA MET A 1 -4.87 -2.40 -5.09
C MET A 1 -5.23 -3.15 -6.37
N TYR A 2 -6.44 -3.05 -6.90
CA TYR A 2 -6.81 -3.80 -8.11
C TYR A 2 -6.84 -2.88 -9.33
N PHE A 3 -6.45 -3.41 -10.48
CA PHE A 3 -6.43 -2.66 -11.73
C PHE A 3 -7.15 -3.44 -12.82
N ALA A 4 -7.86 -2.72 -13.67
CA ALA A 4 -8.48 -3.29 -14.86
C ALA A 4 -8.20 -2.41 -16.08
N LYS A 5 -7.98 -3.06 -17.21
CA LYS A 5 -7.73 -2.45 -18.49
C LYS A 5 -8.69 -3.04 -19.52
N LEU A 6 -9.36 -2.17 -20.27
CA LEU A 6 -10.21 -2.61 -21.38
C LEU A 6 -9.30 -3.01 -22.55
N VAL A 7 -9.46 -4.24 -23.02
CA VAL A 7 -8.75 -4.81 -24.19
C VAL A 7 -9.71 -5.24 -25.31
N GLY A 8 -11.01 -5.08 -25.09
CA GLY A 8 -12.05 -5.37 -26.06
C GLY A 8 -13.10 -4.26 -26.13
N GLY A 9 -13.00 -3.38 -27.11
CA GLY A 9 -13.98 -2.32 -27.37
C GLY A 9 -13.32 -0.96 -27.60
N LYS A 10 -14.10 0.13 -27.48
CA LYS A 10 -13.58 1.51 -27.46
C LYS A 10 -13.73 2.14 -26.08
N SER A 11 -14.88 1.93 -25.46
CA SER A 11 -15.19 2.34 -24.09
C SER A 11 -16.26 1.43 -23.51
N TYR A 12 -16.20 1.16 -22.21
CA TYR A 12 -17.16 0.29 -21.54
C TYR A 12 -17.39 0.75 -20.10
N ALA A 13 -18.65 0.89 -19.69
CA ALA A 13 -19.01 1.34 -18.35
C ALA A 13 -19.39 0.14 -17.47
N VAL A 14 -18.68 -0.05 -16.35
CA VAL A 14 -18.99 -1.08 -15.35
C VAL A 14 -18.98 -0.44 -13.98
N ASP A 15 -20.05 -0.65 -13.22
CA ASP A 15 -20.12 -0.25 -11.81
C ASP A 15 -19.79 1.24 -11.55
N GLY A 16 -20.16 2.11 -12.49
CA GLY A 16 -19.86 3.55 -12.44
C GLY A 16 -18.45 3.93 -12.91
N HIS A 17 -17.58 2.96 -13.23
CA HIS A 17 -16.30 3.18 -13.87
C HIS A 17 -16.43 3.16 -15.39
N ASN A 18 -15.89 4.18 -16.05
CA ASN A 18 -15.84 4.24 -17.51
C ASN A 18 -14.44 3.85 -18.01
N PHE A 19 -14.30 2.61 -18.45
CA PHE A 19 -13.05 2.08 -18.99
C PHE A 19 -12.88 2.49 -20.44
N ILE A 20 -11.68 2.92 -20.80
CA ILE A 20 -11.29 3.29 -22.15
C ILE A 20 -10.30 2.24 -22.67
N ASP A 21 -10.41 1.90 -23.95
CA ASP A 21 -9.53 0.91 -24.58
C ASP A 21 -8.05 1.26 -24.38
N GLY A 22 -7.29 0.27 -23.89
CA GLY A 22 -5.86 0.42 -23.63
C GLY A 22 -5.50 1.19 -22.34
N VAL A 23 -6.47 1.72 -21.60
CA VAL A 23 -6.22 2.48 -20.36
C VAL A 23 -6.43 1.59 -19.14
N GLU A 24 -5.39 1.49 -18.30
CA GLU A 24 -5.46 0.82 -17.00
C GLU A 24 -6.03 1.78 -15.94
N GLN A 25 -7.01 1.31 -15.18
CA GLN A 25 -7.67 2.07 -14.13
C GLN A 25 -7.72 1.29 -12.82
N ALA A 26 -7.51 2.01 -11.71
CA ALA A 26 -7.65 1.45 -10.37
C ALA A 26 -9.12 1.20 -10.03
N ILE A 27 -9.43 0.01 -9.52
CA ILE A 27 -10.77 -0.46 -9.22
C ILE A 27 -10.83 -1.14 -7.85
N GLY A 28 -12.05 -1.30 -7.33
CA GLY A 28 -12.32 -2.07 -6.12
C GLY A 28 -12.19 -3.58 -6.34
N LYS A 29 -12.11 -4.33 -5.23
CA LYS A 29 -12.06 -5.80 -5.27
C LYS A 29 -13.32 -6.39 -5.89
N ASP A 30 -14.49 -5.86 -5.56
CA ASP A 30 -15.78 -6.33 -6.08
C ASP A 30 -15.84 -6.22 -7.61
N THR A 31 -15.41 -5.08 -8.16
CA THR A 31 -15.30 -4.86 -9.61
C THR A 31 -14.25 -5.80 -10.23
N TYR A 32 -13.14 -6.04 -9.54
CA TYR A 32 -12.08 -6.93 -10.03
C TYR A 32 -12.60 -8.37 -10.15
N ASP A 33 -13.25 -8.91 -9.11
CA ASP A 33 -13.83 -10.26 -9.13
C ASP A 33 -14.94 -10.38 -10.20
N TYR A 34 -15.72 -9.32 -10.43
CA TYR A 34 -16.72 -9.30 -11.51
C TYR A 34 -16.11 -9.32 -12.92
N LEU A 35 -15.01 -8.59 -13.11
CA LEU A 35 -14.30 -8.52 -14.40
C LEU A 35 -13.36 -9.72 -14.63
N LYS A 36 -12.95 -10.42 -13.56
CA LYS A 36 -12.08 -11.59 -13.60
C LYS A 36 -12.77 -12.73 -14.34
N GLY A 37 -12.31 -13.01 -15.56
CA GLY A 37 -12.88 -14.01 -16.46
C GLY A 37 -13.61 -13.43 -17.66
N ASN A 38 -13.78 -12.10 -17.73
CA ASN A 38 -14.27 -11.43 -18.93
C ASN A 38 -13.13 -11.24 -19.94
N LYS A 39 -13.27 -11.79 -21.14
CA LYS A 39 -12.26 -11.67 -22.22
C LYS A 39 -12.06 -10.24 -22.74
N MET A 40 -12.97 -9.33 -22.44
CA MET A 40 -12.86 -7.92 -22.84
C MET A 40 -11.98 -7.11 -21.89
N PHE A 41 -11.62 -7.67 -20.72
CA PHE A 41 -10.88 -6.98 -19.68
C PHE A 41 -9.64 -7.75 -19.28
N GLU A 42 -8.52 -7.05 -19.21
CA GLU A 42 -7.31 -7.53 -18.59
C GLU A 42 -7.28 -6.98 -17.16
N VAL A 43 -7.47 -7.85 -16.18
CA VAL A 43 -7.46 -7.48 -14.77
C VAL A 43 -6.16 -7.95 -14.13
N ARG A 44 -5.56 -7.09 -13.32
CA ARG A 44 -4.37 -7.45 -12.54
C ARG A 44 -4.54 -7.06 -11.09
N GLU A 45 -4.05 -7.94 -10.23
CA GLU A 45 -3.83 -7.63 -8.84
C GLU A 45 -2.56 -6.80 -8.82
N GLY A 46 -2.71 -5.48 -8.68
CA GLY A 46 -1.55 -4.66 -8.37
C GLY A 46 -1.05 -5.15 -7.03
N GLU A 47 0.20 -5.59 -7.00
CA GLU A 47 0.92 -5.87 -5.78
C GLU A 47 0.66 -4.66 -4.89
N GLN A 48 -0.15 -4.87 -3.86
CA GLN A 48 -0.16 -3.98 -2.74
C GLN A 48 1.31 -3.99 -2.35
N GLU A 49 2.04 -2.90 -2.66
CA GLU A 49 3.12 -2.51 -1.78
C GLU A 49 2.51 -2.71 -0.42
N LYS A 50 2.97 -3.76 0.23
CA LYS A 50 2.56 -4.16 1.55
C LYS A 50 3.14 -3.08 2.42
N ALA A 51 2.59 -1.87 2.32
CA ALA A 51 2.49 -0.99 3.45
C ALA A 51 1.80 -1.90 4.47
N PRO A 52 2.51 -2.28 5.53
CA PRO A 52 1.92 -3.11 6.56
C PRO A 52 0.68 -2.34 6.99
N SER A 53 -0.49 -2.95 6.81
CA SER A 53 -1.73 -2.40 7.31
C SER A 53 -1.56 -2.25 8.82
N LEU A 54 -1.21 -1.05 9.25
CA LEU A 54 -1.31 -0.65 10.64
C LEU A 54 -2.57 0.16 10.67
N SER A 55 -3.63 -0.53 11.06
CA SER A 55 -4.86 0.06 11.53
C SER A 55 -4.52 1.32 12.33
N ASP A 56 -5.07 2.46 11.93
CA ASP A 56 -5.16 3.69 12.72
C ASP A 56 -5.30 3.35 14.22
N GLY A 57 -4.20 3.47 14.98
CA GLY A 57 -4.20 3.30 16.44
C GLY A 57 -3.41 2.12 17.05
N GLU A 58 -2.83 1.20 16.27
CA GLU A 58 -1.98 0.14 16.86
C GLU A 58 -0.51 0.60 16.97
N LYS A 59 -0.04 0.83 18.21
CA LYS A 59 1.38 1.08 18.52
C LYS A 59 2.24 -0.07 17.98
N HIS A 60 3.37 0.23 17.36
CA HIS A 60 4.30 -0.82 16.95
C HIS A 60 4.93 -1.41 18.19
N THR A 61 5.03 -2.73 18.25
CA THR A 61 5.79 -3.42 19.29
C THR A 61 7.16 -3.82 18.77
N GLU A 62 8.16 -3.86 19.65
CA GLU A 62 9.54 -4.23 19.28
C GLU A 62 9.61 -5.59 18.55
N SER A 63 8.75 -6.54 18.95
CA SER A 63 8.64 -7.87 18.34
C SER A 63 8.03 -7.86 16.94
N ALA A 64 7.15 -6.91 16.64
CA ALA A 64 6.59 -6.72 15.30
C ALA A 64 7.64 -6.07 14.40
N LEU A 65 8.32 -5.03 14.89
CA LEU A 65 9.34 -4.30 14.15
C LEU A 65 10.56 -5.18 13.79
N LYS A 66 10.98 -6.08 14.68
CA LYS A 66 12.04 -7.08 14.40
C LYS A 66 11.69 -8.09 13.31
N LYS A 67 10.40 -8.28 13.01
CA LYS A 67 9.95 -9.17 11.93
C LYS A 67 9.81 -8.43 10.60
N LEU A 68 9.87 -7.09 10.60
CA LEU A 68 9.78 -6.29 9.40
C LEU A 68 11.15 -6.17 8.72
N PRO A 69 11.19 -6.18 7.38
CA PRO A 69 12.40 -5.88 6.64
C PRO A 69 12.81 -4.42 6.85
N LYS A 70 14.10 -4.13 6.62
CA LYS A 70 14.68 -2.78 6.71
C LYS A 70 13.82 -1.72 6.00
N GLY A 71 13.33 -2.01 4.79
CA GLY A 71 12.53 -1.07 4.00
C GLY A 71 11.24 -0.65 4.71
N GLU A 72 10.49 -1.59 5.29
CA GLU A 72 9.26 -1.28 6.03
C GLU A 72 9.58 -0.51 7.33
N GLN A 73 10.67 -0.83 8.03
CA GLN A 73 11.10 -0.05 9.21
C GLN A 73 11.43 1.40 8.84
N GLU A 74 12.12 1.64 7.72
CA GLU A 74 12.45 2.99 7.25
C GLU A 74 11.20 3.76 6.79
N ASP A 75 10.22 3.07 6.19
CA ASP A 75 8.95 3.66 5.78
C ASP A 75 8.10 4.10 6.99
N ILE A 76 8.08 3.29 8.04
CA ILE A 76 7.46 3.63 9.33
C ILE A 76 8.14 4.86 9.95
N ILE A 77 9.48 4.91 9.98
CA ILE A 77 10.21 6.07 10.51
C ILE A 77 9.83 7.33 9.74
N ARG A 78 9.76 7.27 8.40
CA ARG A 78 9.35 8.40 7.55
C ARG A 78 7.92 8.84 7.81
N SER A 79 7.02 7.89 8.04
CA SER A 79 5.61 8.17 8.34
C SER A 79 5.42 8.84 9.69
N LEU A 80 6.17 8.41 10.71
CA LEU A 80 6.10 8.96 12.07
C LEU A 80 6.89 10.27 12.23
N THR A 81 7.93 10.46 11.43
CA THR A 81 8.75 11.67 11.47
C THR A 81 7.99 12.83 10.82
N LYS A 82 7.57 13.80 11.63
CA LYS A 82 7.00 15.06 11.11
C LYS A 82 8.12 15.97 10.61
N GLY A 83 8.30 16.01 9.28
CA GLY A 83 9.25 16.89 8.58
C GLY A 83 10.33 16.12 7.81
N ASP A 84 11.24 16.83 7.16
CA ASP A 84 12.30 16.26 6.29
C ASP A 84 13.46 15.60 7.07
N LEU A 85 13.29 15.40 8.39
CA LEU A 85 14.37 15.02 9.30
C LEU A 85 14.48 13.50 9.42
N ILE A 86 14.88 12.80 8.35
CA ILE A 86 15.12 11.36 8.42
C ILE A 86 16.35 11.12 9.32
N GLN A 87 16.10 10.65 10.55
CA GLN A 87 17.18 10.26 11.44
C GLN A 87 17.89 9.02 10.89
N GLU A 88 19.19 9.16 10.62
CA GLU A 88 20.01 8.06 10.15
C GLU A 88 20.22 7.04 11.26
N THR A 89 19.77 5.82 11.01
CA THR A 89 19.92 4.67 11.92
C THR A 89 20.84 3.65 11.26
N LYS A 90 21.90 3.26 11.96
CA LYS A 90 22.94 2.37 11.38
C LYS A 90 22.52 0.92 11.46
N ASN A 91 21.83 0.56 12.54
CA ASN A 91 21.44 -0.81 12.85
C ASN A 91 19.92 -0.97 13.01
N GLU A 92 19.44 -2.21 12.87
CA GLU A 92 18.03 -2.56 13.09
C GLU A 92 17.55 -2.12 14.49
N ASN A 93 18.31 -2.41 15.55
CA ASN A 93 17.93 -2.01 16.90
C ASN A 93 17.74 -0.49 17.05
N GLU A 94 18.54 0.33 16.34
CA GLU A 94 18.39 1.79 16.35
C GLU A 94 17.11 2.23 15.61
N ARG A 95 16.77 1.56 14.49
CA ARG A 95 15.50 1.80 13.77
C ARG A 95 14.32 1.53 14.66
N ILE A 96 14.33 0.38 15.34
CA ILE A 96 13.23 -0.07 16.17
C ILE A 96 13.04 0.85 17.38
N ALA A 97 14.13 1.19 18.08
CA ALA A 97 14.09 2.13 19.20
C ALA A 97 13.57 3.51 18.77
N LEU A 98 14.00 4.00 17.60
CA LEU A 98 13.55 5.27 17.07
C LEU A 98 12.05 5.27 16.75
N ILE A 99 11.54 4.20 16.15
CA ILE A 99 10.10 4.05 15.85
C ILE A 99 9.28 4.12 17.14
N LEU A 100 9.66 3.35 18.16
CA LEU A 100 8.98 3.35 19.46
C LEU A 100 8.97 4.76 20.09
N GLN A 101 10.12 5.44 20.05
CA GLN A 101 10.24 6.80 20.59
C GLN A 101 9.36 7.81 19.83
N LEU A 102 9.32 7.74 18.50
CA LEU A 102 8.49 8.63 17.68
C LEU A 102 6.99 8.38 17.92
N GLN A 103 6.59 7.12 18.09
CA GLN A 103 5.20 6.79 18.43
C GLN A 103 4.76 7.30 19.79
N GLU A 104 5.65 7.32 20.79
CA GLU A 104 5.36 7.92 22.10
C GLU A 104 5.24 9.45 22.05
N GLN A 105 5.85 10.12 21.06
CA GLN A 105 5.74 11.57 20.90
C GLN A 105 4.47 12.03 20.16
N GLU A 106 3.74 11.11 19.50
CA GLU A 106 2.47 11.41 18.85
C GLU A 106 1.24 11.27 19.77
N GLU A 107 1.43 10.82 21.02
CA GLU A 107 0.40 10.74 22.07
C GLU A 107 0.33 12.01 22.92
#